data_AF-A0A9P3H1H6-F1
#
_entry.id   AF-A0A9P3H1H6-F1
#
_cell.length_a   1.000
_cell.length_b   1.000
_cell.length_c   1.000
_cell.angle_alpha   90.00
_cell.angle_beta   90.00
_cell.angle_gamma   90.00
#
_symmetry.space_group_name_H-M   'P 1'
#
loop_
_entity.id
_entity.type
_entity.pdbx_description
1 polymer ?
#
loop_
_entity_poly.entity_id
_entity_poly.type
_entity_poly.pdbx_seq_one_letter_code
_entity_poly.pdbx_strand_id
1 'polypeptide(L)'
;MSSSLNAAAREAQAQAALRNLQHKKPVPEIDFTIHTMDDGTTASTLERYSKDVQAPAVTIPTDDMFYSKEFPDRPDIAFLKNHFYREGRISEEQAIFILQRGTELLRKEPNLLEVDAPITVCGDIHGQYYDLMKLFEVGGNPADTRYLFLGDYVDRGYFSIECVLYLWSLKIWYPETLFLLRGNHECRHLTDYFTFKTECKHKYSERVYDACMESFCTLPLAAVMNKQFLCIHGGLSPELNTLDDLRQINRFREPPTHGLMCDLLWADPLEEFGQEKNTEFFVHNHVRGCSYFFSYHAACAFLEKNNLLSIIRAHEAQDAGYRMYRKTKATGFPSVMTIFSAPNYLDVYNNKAAVLKYENNVMNIRQFNATPHPYWLPNFMDVFTWSLPFVGEKITDMLLAILNTCSKEELAEDESLFHIDNGTMEIDAAALSSSSSQDSVQSAGAHGQPLNGLQDEIMTDASRSERESNKNRIRQKILAIGRISRVFAVLRNESESVSELKDLMGTSKLPYGSLALGAEGLKKAIHSFEDAKRSDLENERLPPTKEEKTKEEKNKIWRAIDEASHTPQSELDELDAMKMKGAL
;
A
#
# COMPACT_ATOMS: atom_id res chain seq x y z
N MET A 1 9.69 50.40 44.79
CA MET A 1 9.92 49.06 45.38
C MET A 1 9.88 47.92 44.35
N SER A 2 9.39 48.11 43.12
CA SER A 2 9.38 47.05 42.08
C SER A 2 10.72 46.87 41.33
N SER A 3 11.61 47.88 41.30
CA SER A 3 12.88 47.79 40.57
C SER A 3 13.95 46.94 41.27
N SER A 4 13.98 46.90 42.61
CA SER A 4 14.96 46.10 43.36
C SER A 4 14.63 44.61 43.40
N LEU A 5 13.34 44.25 43.31
CA LEU A 5 12.88 42.87 43.18
C LEU A 5 13.31 42.25 41.83
N ASN A 6 13.33 43.04 40.75
CA ASN A 6 13.80 42.60 39.43
C ASN A 6 15.32 42.43 39.34
N ALA A 7 16.10 43.26 40.05
CA ALA A 7 17.56 43.12 40.07
C ALA A 7 18.01 41.85 40.79
N ALA A 8 17.41 41.54 41.95
CA ALA A 8 17.69 40.32 42.70
C ALA A 8 17.27 39.05 41.94
N ALA A 9 16.16 39.10 41.20
CA ALA A 9 15.73 38.00 40.34
C ALA A 9 16.71 37.74 39.20
N ARG A 10 17.20 38.80 38.54
CA ARG A 10 18.23 38.70 37.48
C ARG A 10 19.57 38.19 38.01
N GLU A 11 19.97 38.62 39.19
CA GLU A 11 21.21 38.16 39.84
C GLU A 11 21.13 36.70 40.28
N ALA A 12 19.96 36.26 40.78
CA ALA A 12 19.70 34.86 41.07
C ALA A 12 19.69 33.99 39.79
N GLN A 13 19.13 34.49 38.69
CA GLN A 13 19.15 33.82 37.38
C GLN A 13 20.57 33.72 36.82
N ALA A 14 21.36 34.79 36.92
CA ALA A 14 22.76 34.82 36.50
C ALA A 14 23.62 33.85 37.34
N GLN A 15 23.43 33.81 38.66
CA GLN A 15 24.11 32.87 39.54
C GLN A 15 23.69 31.42 39.30
N ALA A 16 22.41 31.17 38.99
CA ALA A 16 21.92 29.85 38.60
C ALA A 16 22.51 29.38 37.26
N ALA A 17 22.61 30.29 36.29
CA ALA A 17 23.28 30.03 35.01
C ALA A 17 24.78 29.76 35.18
N LEU A 18 25.47 30.53 36.03
CA LEU A 18 26.88 30.31 36.40
C LEU A 18 27.10 28.97 37.11
N ARG A 19 26.20 28.58 38.03
CA ARG A 19 26.25 27.26 38.67
C ARG A 19 26.06 26.12 37.66
N ASN A 20 25.14 26.28 36.71
CA ASN A 20 24.92 25.29 35.64
C ASN A 20 26.10 25.22 34.65
N LEU A 21 26.84 26.32 34.45
CA LEU A 21 28.08 26.36 33.66
C LEU A 21 29.27 25.71 34.40
N GLN A 22 29.37 25.92 35.73
CA GLN A 22 30.42 25.32 36.57
C GLN A 22 30.20 23.82 36.82
N HIS A 23 28.95 23.37 36.85
CA HIS A 23 28.56 21.96 36.95
C HIS A 23 28.00 21.41 35.64
N LYS A 24 28.61 21.78 34.51
CA LYS A 24 28.21 21.23 33.22
C LYS A 24 28.49 19.72 33.24
N LYS A 25 27.44 18.91 33.34
CA LYS A 25 27.57 17.45 33.21
C LYS A 25 28.33 17.17 31.91
N PRO A 26 29.33 16.26 31.92
CA PRO A 26 30.01 15.88 30.69
C PRO A 26 28.97 15.42 29.68
N VAL A 27 29.17 15.79 28.41
CA VAL A 27 28.32 15.29 27.33
C VAL A 27 28.39 13.77 27.40
N PRO A 28 27.26 13.06 27.52
CA PRO A 28 27.28 11.61 27.56
C PRO A 28 27.95 11.09 26.29
N GLU A 29 28.92 10.21 26.44
CA GLU A 29 29.54 9.49 25.33
C GLU A 29 28.53 8.44 24.88
N ILE A 30 27.83 8.72 23.77
CA ILE A 30 26.81 7.83 23.22
C ILE A 30 27.50 6.93 22.19
N ASP A 31 27.49 5.63 22.45
CA ASP A 31 27.87 4.64 21.46
C ASP A 31 26.69 4.40 20.50
N PHE A 32 26.75 4.98 19.30
CA PHE A 32 25.71 4.83 18.28
C PHE A 32 25.64 3.43 17.67
N THR A 33 26.58 2.54 17.99
CA THR A 33 26.55 1.13 17.55
C THR A 33 25.62 0.27 18.42
N ILE A 34 25.17 0.80 19.56
CA ILE A 34 24.30 0.13 20.52
C ILE A 34 23.09 1.01 20.80
N HIS A 35 21.89 0.46 20.56
CA HIS A 35 20.65 1.07 20.98
C HIS A 35 20.13 0.38 22.25
N THR A 36 19.82 1.16 23.29
CA THR A 36 19.18 0.65 24.51
C THR A 36 17.69 0.93 24.43
N MET A 37 16.88 -0.13 24.49
CA MET A 37 15.43 -0.08 24.46
C MET A 37 14.85 0.41 25.80
N ASP A 38 13.56 0.74 25.82
CA ASP A 38 12.85 1.23 27.01
C ASP A 38 12.81 0.21 28.17
N ASP A 39 12.92 -1.08 27.87
CA ASP A 39 12.98 -2.18 28.84
C ASP A 39 14.41 -2.42 29.40
N GLY A 40 15.39 -1.63 28.95
CA GLY A 40 16.80 -1.73 29.34
C GLY A 40 17.62 -2.76 28.57
N THR A 41 17.02 -3.48 27.61
CA THR A 41 17.75 -4.39 26.72
C THR A 41 18.57 -3.61 25.69
N THR A 42 19.67 -4.20 25.21
CA THR A 42 20.56 -3.56 24.22
C THR A 42 20.57 -4.31 22.91
N ALA A 43 20.62 -3.57 21.81
CA ALA A 43 20.60 -4.05 20.45
C ALA A 43 21.75 -3.43 19.66
N SER A 44 22.45 -4.23 18.84
CA SER A 44 23.39 -3.67 17.87
C SER A 44 22.64 -2.98 16.74
N THR A 45 23.08 -1.78 16.35
CA THR A 45 22.54 -1.04 15.19
C THR A 45 23.19 -1.45 13.86
N LEU A 46 24.23 -2.30 13.90
CA LEU A 46 24.97 -2.79 12.73
C LEU A 46 24.49 -4.17 12.27
N GLU A 47 23.89 -4.95 13.17
CA GLU A 47 23.42 -6.29 12.89
C GLU A 47 21.89 -6.33 12.75
N ARG A 48 21.39 -7.37 12.06
CA ARG A 48 19.96 -7.63 12.00
C ARG A 48 19.44 -7.97 13.39
N TYR A 49 18.53 -7.14 13.88
CA TYR A 49 17.93 -7.31 15.21
C TYR A 49 17.08 -8.58 15.31
N SER A 50 16.10 -8.75 14.42
CA SER A 50 15.21 -9.92 14.40
C SER A 50 15.86 -11.10 13.66
N LYS A 51 16.75 -11.83 14.35
CA LYS A 51 17.50 -12.97 13.78
C LYS A 51 16.62 -14.19 13.47
N ASP A 52 15.54 -14.38 14.24
CA ASP A 52 14.61 -15.53 14.08
C ASP A 52 13.66 -15.40 12.89
N VAL A 53 13.47 -14.19 12.36
CA VAL A 53 12.65 -13.96 11.15
C VAL A 53 13.43 -14.45 9.95
N GLN A 54 12.92 -15.41 9.19
CA GLN A 54 13.61 -15.89 7.99
C GLN A 54 13.81 -14.75 6.98
N ALA A 55 15.00 -14.68 6.36
CA ALA A 55 15.27 -13.68 5.33
C ALA A 55 14.77 -14.16 3.95
N PRO A 56 14.31 -13.23 3.09
CA PRO A 56 13.93 -13.53 1.71
C PRO A 56 15.05 -14.21 0.90
N ALA A 57 14.67 -14.97 -0.12
CA ALA A 57 15.60 -15.47 -1.12
C ALA A 57 16.02 -14.34 -2.09
N VAL A 58 17.16 -13.72 -1.82
CA VAL A 58 17.64 -12.54 -2.57
C VAL A 58 18.26 -12.85 -3.94
N THR A 59 18.60 -14.11 -4.21
CA THR A 59 19.27 -14.51 -5.46
C THR A 59 18.25 -14.94 -6.50
N ILE A 60 18.35 -14.36 -7.70
CA ILE A 60 17.59 -14.81 -8.88
C ILE A 60 18.11 -16.18 -9.32
N PRO A 61 17.24 -17.19 -9.51
CA PRO A 61 17.66 -18.53 -9.89
C PRO A 61 18.25 -18.57 -11.30
N THR A 62 19.27 -19.41 -11.46
CA THR A 62 19.80 -19.75 -12.79
C THR A 62 18.83 -20.67 -13.53
N ASP A 63 19.00 -20.77 -14.84
CA ASP A 63 18.16 -21.65 -15.67
C ASP A 63 18.25 -23.13 -15.24
N ASP A 64 19.43 -23.59 -14.81
CA ASP A 64 19.62 -24.94 -14.25
C ASP A 64 18.80 -25.22 -12.98
N MET A 65 18.48 -24.17 -12.22
CA MET A 65 17.61 -24.26 -11.04
C MET A 65 16.14 -24.10 -11.41
N PHE A 66 15.86 -23.29 -12.42
CA PHE A 66 14.51 -22.94 -12.85
C PHE A 66 13.83 -24.04 -13.66
N TYR A 67 14.54 -24.67 -14.60
CA TYR A 67 13.97 -25.72 -15.45
C TYR A 67 13.99 -27.09 -14.76
N SER A 68 12.97 -27.90 -15.04
CA SER A 68 12.92 -29.27 -14.54
C SER A 68 14.01 -30.12 -15.15
N LYS A 69 14.67 -30.91 -14.29
CA LYS A 69 15.70 -31.87 -14.71
C LYS A 69 15.13 -33.04 -15.52
N GLU A 70 13.85 -33.36 -15.30
CA GLU A 70 13.17 -34.46 -15.99
C GLU A 70 12.53 -33.98 -17.30
N PHE A 71 11.95 -32.78 -17.29
CA PHE A 71 11.26 -32.17 -18.43
C PHE A 71 11.79 -30.76 -18.69
N PRO A 72 12.91 -30.60 -19.43
CA PRO A 72 13.57 -29.31 -19.61
C PRO A 72 12.73 -28.22 -20.31
N ASP A 73 11.61 -28.59 -20.92
CA ASP A 73 10.65 -27.66 -21.51
C ASP A 73 9.67 -27.05 -20.49
N ARG A 74 9.81 -27.38 -19.20
CA ARG A 74 8.92 -26.99 -18.11
C ARG A 74 9.69 -26.45 -16.90
N PRO A 75 9.10 -25.53 -16.12
CA PRO A 75 9.72 -25.07 -14.88
C PRO A 75 9.72 -26.16 -13.80
N ASP A 76 10.67 -26.16 -12.87
CA ASP A 76 10.63 -27.00 -11.67
C ASP A 76 9.64 -26.40 -10.66
N ILE A 77 8.43 -26.97 -10.61
CA ILE A 77 7.35 -26.50 -9.73
C ILE A 77 7.67 -26.67 -8.24
N ALA A 78 8.49 -27.66 -7.85
CA ALA A 78 8.86 -27.85 -6.46
C ALA A 78 9.89 -26.80 -6.02
N PHE A 79 10.84 -26.48 -6.89
CA PHE A 79 11.75 -25.36 -6.69
C PHE A 79 10.98 -24.03 -6.62
N LEU A 80 10.15 -23.73 -7.61
CA LEU A 80 9.37 -22.48 -7.67
C LEU A 80 8.49 -22.30 -6.45
N LYS A 81 7.80 -23.37 -6.00
CA LYS A 81 6.98 -23.34 -4.78
C LYS A 81 7.79 -22.82 -3.58
N ASN A 82 8.94 -23.43 -3.33
CA ASN A 82 9.77 -23.10 -2.17
C ASN A 82 10.48 -21.73 -2.33
N HIS A 83 10.82 -21.35 -3.56
CA HIS A 83 11.44 -20.07 -3.86
C HIS A 83 10.48 -18.92 -3.60
N PHE A 84 9.24 -18.99 -4.13
CA PHE A 84 8.20 -17.99 -3.89
C PHE A 84 7.75 -17.96 -2.42
N TYR A 85 7.68 -19.11 -1.74
CA TYR A 85 7.39 -19.16 -0.29
C TYR A 85 8.45 -18.43 0.55
N ARG A 86 9.67 -18.28 0.04
CA ARG A 86 10.76 -17.49 0.63
C ARG A 86 10.85 -16.09 0.04
N GLU A 87 9.77 -15.57 -0.56
CA GLU A 87 9.69 -14.25 -1.20
C GLU A 87 10.74 -14.05 -2.32
N GLY A 88 11.24 -15.16 -2.86
CA GLY A 88 12.22 -15.16 -3.94
C GLY A 88 11.59 -14.75 -5.26
N ARG A 89 12.35 -14.00 -6.06
CA ARG A 89 11.94 -13.59 -7.41
C ARG A 89 12.65 -14.43 -8.45
N ILE A 90 11.99 -14.69 -9.58
CA ILE A 90 12.62 -15.29 -10.76
C ILE A 90 13.10 -14.18 -11.71
N SER A 91 13.87 -14.52 -12.75
CA SER A 91 14.24 -13.51 -13.74
C SER A 91 13.03 -13.05 -14.54
N GLU A 92 13.08 -11.84 -15.11
CA GLU A 92 12.01 -11.35 -15.97
C GLU A 92 11.75 -12.30 -17.15
N GLU A 93 12.80 -12.82 -17.79
CA GLU A 93 12.65 -13.77 -18.91
C GLU A 93 12.03 -15.10 -18.47
N GLN A 94 12.35 -15.60 -17.26
CA GLN A 94 11.72 -16.80 -16.69
C GLN A 94 10.23 -16.58 -16.39
N ALA A 95 9.85 -15.39 -15.90
CA ALA A 95 8.46 -15.02 -15.69
C ALA A 95 7.70 -14.92 -17.03
N ILE A 96 8.28 -14.25 -18.02
CA ILE A 96 7.72 -14.15 -19.38
C ILE A 96 7.56 -15.53 -20.02
N PHE A 97 8.53 -16.43 -19.86
CA PHE A 97 8.42 -17.81 -20.33
C PHE A 97 7.19 -18.54 -19.77
N ILE A 98 6.97 -18.47 -18.45
CA ILE A 98 5.80 -19.09 -17.79
C ILE A 98 4.50 -18.49 -18.35
N LEU A 99 4.43 -17.16 -18.42
CA LEU A 99 3.23 -16.46 -18.87
C LEU A 99 2.90 -16.78 -20.33
N GLN A 100 3.89 -16.76 -21.22
CA GLN A 100 3.71 -17.09 -22.63
C GLN A 100 3.29 -18.55 -22.84
N ARG A 101 3.96 -19.50 -22.18
CA ARG A 101 3.59 -20.92 -22.29
C ARG A 101 2.21 -21.22 -21.72
N GLY A 102 1.83 -20.60 -20.59
CA GLY A 102 0.47 -20.70 -20.07
C GLY A 102 -0.56 -20.08 -21.02
N THR A 103 -0.26 -18.90 -21.58
CA THR A 103 -1.12 -18.22 -22.57
C THR A 103 -1.37 -19.09 -23.81
N GLU A 104 -0.33 -19.76 -24.32
CA GLU A 104 -0.46 -20.66 -25.47
C GLU A 104 -1.41 -21.83 -25.20
N LEU A 105 -1.43 -22.35 -23.98
CA LEU A 105 -2.33 -23.43 -23.56
C LEU A 105 -3.76 -22.91 -23.40
N LEU A 106 -3.94 -21.86 -22.60
CA LEU A 106 -5.25 -21.25 -22.31
C LEU A 106 -5.94 -20.74 -23.58
N ARG A 107 -5.18 -20.22 -24.56
CA ARG A 107 -5.72 -19.76 -25.85
C ARG A 107 -6.35 -20.88 -26.67
N LYS A 108 -5.87 -22.12 -26.53
CA LYS A 108 -6.41 -23.29 -27.26
C LYS A 108 -7.68 -23.84 -26.63
N GLU A 109 -7.93 -23.53 -25.36
CA GLU A 109 -9.13 -23.99 -24.66
C GLU A 109 -10.40 -23.28 -25.18
N PRO A 110 -11.56 -23.94 -25.11
CA PRO A 110 -12.84 -23.31 -25.45
C PRO A 110 -13.27 -22.30 -24.37
N ASN A 111 -14.25 -21.44 -24.69
CA ASN A 111 -14.84 -20.54 -23.69
C ASN A 111 -15.51 -21.31 -22.53
N LEU A 112 -16.16 -22.42 -22.88
CA LEU A 112 -16.87 -23.32 -21.98
C LEU A 112 -16.10 -24.64 -21.94
N LEU A 113 -15.37 -24.86 -20.85
CA LEU A 113 -14.66 -26.11 -20.61
C LEU A 113 -15.65 -27.24 -20.33
N GLU A 114 -15.29 -28.47 -20.66
CA GLU A 114 -16.02 -29.67 -20.22
C GLU A 114 -15.05 -30.50 -19.37
N VAL A 115 -15.36 -30.65 -18.08
CA VAL A 115 -14.43 -31.26 -17.11
C VAL A 115 -15.10 -32.36 -16.31
N ASP A 116 -14.43 -33.50 -16.15
CA ASP A 116 -14.99 -34.68 -15.48
C ASP A 116 -14.59 -34.77 -14.00
N ALA A 117 -15.43 -35.44 -13.20
CA ALA A 117 -15.12 -35.84 -11.84
C ALA A 117 -14.10 -37.01 -11.80
N PRO A 118 -13.37 -37.24 -10.69
CA PRO A 118 -13.27 -36.40 -9.51
C PRO A 118 -12.55 -35.07 -9.79
N ILE A 119 -12.93 -34.03 -9.05
CA ILE A 119 -12.36 -32.67 -9.19
C ILE A 119 -12.47 -31.87 -7.89
N THR A 120 -11.48 -30.99 -7.66
CA THR A 120 -11.49 -29.98 -6.61
C THR A 120 -11.77 -28.61 -7.22
N VAL A 121 -12.87 -27.97 -6.82
CA VAL A 121 -13.26 -26.62 -7.27
C VAL A 121 -12.87 -25.59 -6.21
N CYS A 122 -12.22 -24.52 -6.65
CA CYS A 122 -11.66 -23.45 -5.83
C CYS A 122 -12.23 -22.10 -6.25
N GLY A 123 -12.59 -21.26 -5.29
CA GLY A 123 -13.02 -19.88 -5.53
C GLY A 123 -11.85 -18.90 -5.57
N ASP A 124 -12.13 -17.66 -5.17
CA ASP A 124 -11.20 -16.53 -5.21
C ASP A 124 -9.95 -16.79 -4.35
N ILE A 125 -8.79 -16.31 -4.82
CA ILE A 125 -7.47 -16.45 -4.19
C ILE A 125 -6.88 -15.10 -3.76
N HIS A 126 -7.11 -14.04 -4.55
CA HIS A 126 -6.72 -12.66 -4.24
C HIS A 126 -5.28 -12.49 -3.74
N GLY A 127 -4.31 -13.07 -4.45
CA GLY A 127 -2.90 -12.92 -4.13
C GLY A 127 -2.48 -13.45 -2.76
N GLN A 128 -3.26 -14.32 -2.12
CA GLN A 128 -2.91 -14.99 -0.86
C GLN A 128 -2.09 -16.25 -1.12
N TYR A 129 -0.84 -16.09 -1.61
CA TYR A 129 0.02 -17.21 -2.03
C TYR A 129 0.26 -18.27 -0.94
N TYR A 130 0.41 -17.85 0.32
CA TYR A 130 0.63 -18.75 1.45
C TYR A 130 -0.60 -19.62 1.73
N ASP A 131 -1.79 -19.05 1.57
CA ASP A 131 -3.04 -19.79 1.67
C ASP A 131 -3.31 -20.67 0.46
N LEU A 132 -2.85 -20.28 -0.73
CA LEU A 132 -2.85 -21.14 -1.91
C LEU A 132 -2.01 -22.40 -1.67
N MET A 133 -0.90 -22.31 -0.93
CA MET A 133 -0.15 -23.52 -0.55
C MET A 133 -0.98 -24.41 0.37
N LYS A 134 -1.71 -23.81 1.33
CA LYS A 134 -2.61 -24.55 2.21
C LYS A 134 -3.77 -25.19 1.46
N LEU A 135 -4.30 -24.51 0.45
CA LEU A 135 -5.34 -25.01 -0.44
C LEU A 135 -4.90 -26.30 -1.14
N PHE A 136 -3.66 -26.38 -1.64
CA PHE A 136 -3.15 -27.62 -2.24
C PHE A 136 -2.93 -28.75 -1.22
N GLU A 137 -2.55 -28.43 0.02
CA GLU A 137 -2.48 -29.46 1.08
C GLU A 137 -3.86 -30.06 1.40
N VAL A 138 -4.91 -29.24 1.37
CA VAL A 138 -6.29 -29.65 1.72
C VAL A 138 -7.03 -30.26 0.53
N GLY A 139 -6.83 -29.71 -0.66
CA GLY A 139 -7.48 -30.13 -1.90
C GLY A 139 -6.87 -31.41 -2.49
N GLY A 140 -5.55 -31.60 -2.36
CA GLY A 140 -4.83 -32.73 -2.91
C GLY A 140 -3.66 -32.29 -3.82
N ASN A 141 -2.69 -33.18 -4.03
CA ASN A 141 -1.56 -32.87 -4.91
C ASN A 141 -2.06 -32.73 -6.38
N PRO A 142 -1.79 -31.63 -7.09
CA PRO A 142 -2.15 -31.45 -8.50
C PRO A 142 -1.64 -32.54 -9.45
N ALA A 143 -0.58 -33.26 -9.06
CA ALA A 143 -0.07 -34.42 -9.81
C ALA A 143 -1.13 -35.53 -9.95
N ASP A 144 -1.98 -35.71 -8.93
CA ASP A 144 -2.95 -36.81 -8.84
C ASP A 144 -4.40 -36.32 -8.69
N THR A 145 -4.62 -35.00 -8.65
CA THR A 145 -5.92 -34.37 -8.35
C THR A 145 -6.28 -33.37 -9.44
N ARG A 146 -7.50 -33.48 -9.99
CA ARG A 146 -8.01 -32.46 -10.92
C ARG A 146 -8.45 -31.21 -10.20
N TYR A 147 -8.18 -30.05 -10.79
CA TYR A 147 -8.50 -28.75 -10.23
C TYR A 147 -9.27 -27.88 -11.21
N LEU A 148 -10.26 -27.15 -10.70
CA LEU A 148 -10.93 -26.06 -11.39
C LEU A 148 -10.91 -24.83 -10.49
N PHE A 149 -10.21 -23.77 -10.91
CA PHE A 149 -10.25 -22.48 -10.25
C PHE A 149 -11.23 -21.55 -10.94
N LEU A 150 -12.01 -20.82 -10.15
CA LEU A 150 -13.10 -19.97 -10.65
C LEU A 150 -12.69 -18.51 -10.89
N GLY A 151 -11.39 -18.18 -10.90
CA GLY A 151 -10.90 -16.81 -11.13
C GLY A 151 -10.44 -16.09 -9.87
N ASP A 152 -10.17 -14.79 -10.03
CA ASP A 152 -9.72 -13.87 -8.97
C ASP A 152 -8.43 -14.34 -8.28
N TYR A 153 -7.39 -14.47 -9.09
CA TYR A 153 -6.04 -14.84 -8.67
C TYR A 153 -5.27 -13.67 -8.08
N VAL A 154 -5.64 -12.44 -8.47
CA VAL A 154 -4.87 -11.22 -8.24
C VAL A 154 -5.63 -10.16 -7.45
N ASP A 155 -4.92 -9.07 -7.17
CA ASP A 155 -5.34 -7.92 -6.37
C ASP A 155 -5.60 -8.25 -4.90
N ARG A 156 -5.73 -7.17 -4.12
CA ARG A 156 -6.04 -7.18 -2.68
C ARG A 156 -4.89 -7.69 -1.83
N GLY A 157 -4.49 -8.96 -1.99
CA GLY A 157 -3.28 -9.52 -1.41
C GLY A 157 -2.01 -9.06 -2.14
N TYR A 158 -0.87 -9.20 -1.46
CA TYR A 158 0.43 -8.70 -1.95
C TYR A 158 1.33 -9.77 -2.58
N PHE A 159 0.79 -10.96 -2.85
CA PHE A 159 1.51 -12.06 -3.50
C PHE A 159 0.77 -12.57 -4.75
N SER A 160 0.16 -11.65 -5.51
CA SER A 160 -0.62 -11.94 -6.70
C SER A 160 0.27 -12.51 -7.82
N ILE A 161 1.46 -11.94 -8.02
CA ILE A 161 2.34 -12.41 -9.12
C ILE A 161 2.89 -13.81 -8.83
N GLU A 162 3.14 -14.15 -7.56
CA GLU A 162 3.51 -15.50 -7.15
C GLU A 162 2.35 -16.48 -7.38
N CYS A 163 1.10 -16.09 -7.09
CA CYS A 163 -0.08 -16.90 -7.41
C CYS A 163 -0.19 -17.17 -8.92
N VAL A 164 -0.09 -16.14 -9.75
CA VAL A 164 -0.14 -16.25 -11.21
C VAL A 164 0.99 -17.15 -11.72
N LEU A 165 2.25 -16.85 -11.39
CA LEU A 165 3.39 -17.62 -11.89
C LEU A 165 3.33 -19.09 -11.46
N TYR A 166 2.88 -19.37 -10.24
CA TYR A 166 2.77 -20.74 -9.76
C TYR A 166 1.60 -21.49 -10.41
N LEU A 167 0.40 -20.90 -10.49
CA LEU A 167 -0.76 -21.52 -11.15
C LEU A 167 -0.51 -21.74 -12.65
N TRP A 168 0.17 -20.82 -13.32
CA TRP A 168 0.56 -20.98 -14.73
C TRP A 168 1.61 -22.06 -14.91
N SER A 169 2.57 -22.16 -13.99
CA SER A 169 3.52 -23.27 -13.98
C SER A 169 2.81 -24.61 -13.82
N LEU A 170 1.83 -24.70 -12.91
CA LEU A 170 1.00 -25.90 -12.78
C LEU A 170 0.16 -26.17 -14.03
N LYS A 171 -0.37 -25.14 -14.70
CA LYS A 171 -1.10 -25.29 -15.97
C LYS A 171 -0.22 -25.88 -17.08
N ILE A 172 1.06 -25.49 -17.14
CA ILE A 172 2.06 -26.06 -18.07
C ILE A 172 2.30 -27.53 -17.78
N TRP A 173 2.37 -27.92 -16.51
CA TRP A 173 2.59 -29.31 -16.10
C TRP A 173 1.36 -30.20 -16.29
N TYR A 174 0.18 -29.65 -16.00
CA TYR A 174 -1.07 -30.37 -15.85
C TYR A 174 -2.17 -29.78 -16.75
N PRO A 175 -1.95 -29.65 -18.08
CA PRO A 175 -2.87 -28.93 -18.96
C PRO A 175 -4.26 -29.57 -19.05
N GLU A 176 -4.35 -30.88 -18.86
CA GLU A 176 -5.60 -31.66 -18.95
C GLU A 176 -6.25 -31.94 -17.58
N THR A 177 -5.63 -31.53 -16.47
CA THR A 177 -6.14 -31.80 -15.12
C THR A 177 -6.21 -30.57 -14.23
N LEU A 178 -5.59 -29.43 -14.60
CA LEU A 178 -5.74 -28.16 -13.91
C LEU A 178 -6.30 -27.10 -14.85
N PHE A 179 -7.45 -26.54 -14.46
CA PHE A 179 -8.24 -25.60 -15.24
C PHE A 179 -8.38 -24.28 -14.49
N LEU A 180 -8.26 -23.18 -15.23
CA LEU A 180 -8.29 -21.81 -14.71
C LEU A 180 -9.38 -21.03 -15.46
N LEU A 181 -10.40 -20.57 -14.75
CA LEU A 181 -11.38 -19.64 -15.31
C LEU A 181 -10.98 -18.18 -15.08
N ARG A 182 -11.62 -17.27 -15.80
CA ARG A 182 -11.47 -15.83 -15.61
C ARG A 182 -12.41 -15.35 -14.51
N GLY A 183 -11.89 -14.57 -13.56
CA GLY A 183 -12.66 -13.75 -12.62
C GLY A 183 -12.75 -12.29 -13.07
N ASN A 184 -13.41 -11.44 -12.29
CA ASN A 184 -13.53 -10.03 -12.65
C ASN A 184 -12.20 -9.27 -12.47
N HIS A 185 -11.33 -9.72 -11.54
CA HIS A 185 -10.03 -9.09 -11.30
C HIS A 185 -8.99 -9.38 -12.40
N GLU A 186 -9.20 -10.38 -13.26
CA GLU A 186 -8.32 -10.65 -14.40
C GLU A 186 -8.58 -9.70 -15.59
N CYS A 187 -8.50 -8.39 -15.34
CA CYS A 187 -8.64 -7.34 -16.35
C CYS A 187 -7.82 -6.08 -16.02
N ARG A 188 -7.45 -5.31 -17.06
CA ARG A 188 -6.64 -4.11 -16.90
C ARG A 188 -7.28 -3.07 -16.00
N HIS A 189 -8.60 -2.97 -16.02
CA HIS A 189 -9.35 -1.95 -15.30
C HIS A 189 -9.22 -2.10 -13.79
N LEU A 190 -9.39 -3.32 -13.27
CA LEU A 190 -9.28 -3.59 -11.84
C LEU A 190 -7.82 -3.58 -11.40
N THR A 191 -6.92 -4.20 -12.16
CA THR A 191 -5.51 -4.31 -11.76
C THR A 191 -4.74 -2.99 -11.82
N ASP A 192 -5.19 -2.01 -12.63
CA ASP A 192 -4.68 -0.62 -12.65
C ASP A 192 -5.26 0.22 -11.49
N TYR A 193 -6.46 -0.12 -11.01
CA TYR A 193 -7.11 0.57 -9.88
C TYR A 193 -6.60 0.06 -8.53
N PHE A 194 -6.45 -1.25 -8.38
CA PHE A 194 -5.92 -1.90 -7.18
C PHE A 194 -4.40 -2.04 -7.26
N THR A 195 -3.85 -3.17 -6.81
CA THR A 195 -2.45 -3.29 -6.45
C THR A 195 -1.65 -4.13 -7.43
N PHE A 196 -2.26 -4.96 -8.27
CA PHE A 196 -1.51 -5.92 -9.09
C PHE A 196 -0.58 -5.27 -10.12
N LYS A 197 -0.98 -4.16 -10.74
CA LYS A 197 -0.08 -3.43 -11.65
C LYS A 197 1.13 -2.87 -10.91
N THR A 198 0.91 -2.27 -9.75
CA THR A 198 1.97 -1.74 -8.88
C THR A 198 2.88 -2.87 -8.39
N GLU A 199 2.31 -4.01 -8.02
CA GLU A 199 3.05 -5.22 -7.63
C GLU A 199 3.98 -5.69 -8.76
N CYS A 200 3.48 -5.80 -9.98
CA CYS A 200 4.29 -6.18 -11.13
C CYS A 200 5.43 -5.20 -11.37
N LYS A 201 5.19 -3.89 -11.30
CA LYS A 201 6.23 -2.85 -11.49
C LYS A 201 7.25 -2.84 -10.36
N HIS A 202 6.85 -3.18 -9.13
CA HIS A 202 7.74 -3.25 -7.98
C HIS A 202 8.61 -4.52 -7.98
N LYS A 203 7.99 -5.68 -8.31
CA LYS A 203 8.67 -6.98 -8.23
C LYS A 203 9.42 -7.33 -9.51
N TYR A 204 8.90 -6.91 -10.67
CA TYR A 204 9.39 -7.24 -12.00
C TYR A 204 9.40 -5.99 -12.89
N SER A 205 8.48 -5.89 -13.86
CA SER A 205 8.42 -4.81 -14.84
C SER A 205 6.98 -4.62 -15.35
N GLU A 206 6.74 -3.51 -16.05
CA GLU A 206 5.47 -3.30 -16.77
C GLU A 206 5.29 -4.28 -17.94
N ARG A 207 6.38 -4.83 -18.49
CA ARG A 207 6.33 -5.89 -19.51
C ARG A 207 5.75 -7.19 -18.95
N VAL A 208 6.07 -7.56 -17.70
CA VAL A 208 5.44 -8.72 -17.04
C VAL A 208 3.95 -8.47 -16.80
N TYR A 209 3.58 -7.27 -16.37
CA TYR A 209 2.17 -6.88 -16.24
C TYR A 209 1.40 -7.03 -17.57
N ASP A 210 1.94 -6.48 -18.66
CA ASP A 210 1.28 -6.57 -19.97
C ASP A 210 1.17 -8.02 -20.48
N ALA A 211 2.16 -8.87 -20.21
CA ALA A 211 2.09 -10.29 -20.49
C ALA A 211 1.00 -11.00 -19.67
N CYS A 212 0.83 -10.64 -18.39
CA CYS A 212 -0.30 -11.12 -17.58
C CYS A 212 -1.64 -10.70 -18.20
N MET A 213 -1.77 -9.45 -18.64
CA MET A 213 -3.02 -8.94 -19.24
C MET A 213 -3.37 -9.66 -20.55
N GLU A 214 -2.39 -9.94 -21.40
CA GLU A 214 -2.60 -10.78 -22.58
C GLU A 214 -3.07 -12.18 -22.17
N SER A 215 -2.39 -12.80 -21.20
CA SER A 215 -2.75 -14.12 -20.71
C SER A 215 -4.16 -14.15 -20.12
N PHE A 216 -4.55 -13.13 -19.36
CA PHE A 216 -5.88 -13.03 -18.74
C PHE A 216 -7.00 -12.98 -19.78
N CYS A 217 -6.75 -12.37 -20.93
CA CYS A 217 -7.69 -12.38 -22.06
C CYS A 217 -7.88 -13.78 -22.68
N THR A 218 -7.00 -14.75 -22.38
CA THR A 218 -7.12 -16.12 -22.90
C THR A 218 -7.85 -17.08 -21.96
N LEU A 219 -8.03 -16.70 -20.70
CA LEU A 219 -8.72 -17.52 -19.69
C LEU A 219 -10.16 -17.85 -20.14
N PRO A 220 -10.57 -19.14 -20.11
CA PRO A 220 -11.95 -19.56 -20.28
C PRO A 220 -12.92 -18.86 -19.32
N LEU A 221 -14.18 -18.72 -19.72
CA LEU A 221 -15.19 -17.97 -18.95
C LEU A 221 -16.06 -18.89 -18.07
N ALA A 222 -16.16 -20.16 -18.43
CA ALA A 222 -17.03 -21.11 -17.75
C ALA A 222 -16.53 -22.55 -17.89
N ALA A 223 -17.04 -23.44 -17.05
CA ALA A 223 -16.92 -24.88 -17.22
C ALA A 223 -18.25 -25.58 -16.98
N VAL A 224 -18.54 -26.64 -17.74
CA VAL A 224 -19.54 -27.64 -17.39
C VAL A 224 -18.83 -28.81 -16.73
N MET A 225 -19.05 -28.97 -15.44
CA MET A 225 -18.42 -30.01 -14.63
C MET A 225 -19.35 -31.22 -14.48
N ASN A 226 -18.82 -32.39 -14.82
CA ASN A 226 -19.50 -33.69 -14.79
C ASN A 226 -20.85 -33.70 -15.53
N LYS A 227 -21.01 -32.84 -16.55
CA LYS A 227 -22.28 -32.61 -17.29
C LYS A 227 -23.47 -32.21 -16.40
N GLN A 228 -23.20 -31.75 -15.18
CA GLN A 228 -24.20 -31.50 -14.15
C GLN A 228 -24.14 -30.09 -13.61
N PHE A 229 -22.95 -29.47 -13.56
CA PHE A 229 -22.75 -28.19 -12.90
C PHE A 229 -22.26 -27.16 -13.90
N LEU A 230 -22.91 -26.00 -13.96
CA LEU A 230 -22.29 -24.82 -14.57
C LEU A 230 -21.38 -24.17 -13.53
N CYS A 231 -20.10 -24.06 -13.83
CA CYS A 231 -19.10 -23.38 -13.02
C CYS A 231 -18.71 -22.06 -13.70
N ILE A 232 -18.90 -20.94 -13.01
CA ILE A 232 -18.61 -19.58 -13.48
C ILE A 232 -18.10 -18.72 -12.32
N HIS A 233 -17.44 -17.61 -12.57
CA HIS A 233 -16.96 -16.74 -11.49
C HIS A 233 -18.11 -16.00 -10.79
N GLY A 234 -18.81 -15.14 -11.54
CA GLY A 234 -19.90 -14.30 -11.08
C GLY A 234 -21.23 -15.05 -11.10
N GLY A 235 -22.03 -14.87 -12.15
CA GLY A 235 -23.42 -15.35 -12.15
C GLY A 235 -24.11 -15.36 -13.50
N LEU A 236 -25.44 -15.47 -13.47
CA LEU A 236 -26.25 -15.52 -14.68
C LEU A 236 -26.42 -14.13 -15.32
N SER A 237 -26.78 -14.14 -16.60
CA SER A 237 -27.09 -12.93 -17.38
C SER A 237 -28.50 -13.02 -17.97
N PRO A 238 -29.21 -11.89 -18.16
CA PRO A 238 -30.40 -11.84 -19.01
C PRO A 238 -30.16 -12.34 -20.44
N GLU A 239 -28.92 -12.24 -20.93
CA GLU A 239 -28.51 -12.70 -22.25
C GLU A 239 -28.11 -14.18 -22.26
N LEU A 240 -27.95 -14.82 -21.09
CA LEU A 240 -27.56 -16.23 -20.96
C LEU A 240 -28.79 -17.14 -20.90
N ASN A 241 -29.14 -17.73 -22.03
CA ASN A 241 -30.30 -18.61 -22.16
C ASN A 241 -29.91 -20.09 -22.22
N THR A 242 -28.82 -20.38 -22.93
CA THR A 242 -28.30 -21.73 -23.16
C THR A 242 -26.78 -21.76 -23.03
N LEU A 243 -26.22 -22.96 -22.86
CA LEU A 243 -24.77 -23.15 -22.88
C LEU A 243 -24.10 -22.73 -24.21
N ASP A 244 -24.84 -22.71 -25.32
CA ASP A 244 -24.32 -22.26 -26.62
C ASP A 244 -24.05 -20.75 -26.66
N ASP A 245 -24.74 -19.95 -25.83
CA ASP A 245 -24.50 -18.50 -25.75
C ASP A 245 -23.08 -18.24 -25.24
N LEU A 246 -22.58 -19.06 -24.29
CA LEU A 246 -21.20 -18.99 -23.78
C LEU A 246 -20.16 -19.31 -24.86
N ARG A 247 -20.47 -20.32 -25.70
CA ARG A 247 -19.55 -20.79 -26.75
C ARG A 247 -19.32 -19.74 -27.84
N GLN A 248 -20.25 -18.78 -28.01
CA GLN A 248 -20.20 -17.77 -29.07
C GLN A 248 -19.47 -16.47 -28.67
N ILE A 249 -19.14 -16.29 -27.39
CA ILE A 249 -18.48 -15.07 -26.90
C ILE A 249 -17.07 -14.94 -27.50
N ASN A 250 -16.71 -13.78 -28.03
CA ASN A 250 -15.29 -13.47 -28.23
C ASN A 250 -14.68 -13.05 -26.89
N ARG A 251 -14.01 -13.98 -26.20
CA ARG A 251 -13.40 -13.76 -24.88
C ARG A 251 -12.03 -13.07 -24.92
N PHE A 252 -11.36 -13.05 -26.07
CA PHE A 252 -9.98 -12.56 -26.26
C PHE A 252 -9.89 -11.03 -26.29
N ARG A 253 -10.33 -10.41 -25.21
CA ARG A 253 -10.43 -8.95 -25.04
C ARG A 253 -10.58 -8.61 -23.56
N GLU A 254 -10.47 -7.32 -23.24
CA GLU A 254 -10.91 -6.81 -21.94
C GLU A 254 -12.42 -7.05 -21.75
N PRO A 255 -12.87 -7.41 -20.53
CA PRO A 255 -14.29 -7.51 -20.22
C PRO A 255 -14.98 -6.16 -20.52
N PRO A 256 -16.13 -6.17 -21.19
CA PRO A 256 -16.90 -4.95 -21.41
C PRO A 256 -17.54 -4.49 -20.09
N THR A 257 -18.01 -3.24 -20.02
CA THR A 257 -18.75 -2.74 -18.84
C THR A 257 -20.19 -3.27 -18.75
N HIS A 258 -20.70 -3.89 -19.82
CA HIS A 258 -22.07 -4.42 -19.93
C HIS A 258 -22.13 -5.62 -20.91
N GLY A 259 -23.24 -6.36 -20.86
CA GLY A 259 -23.52 -7.52 -21.71
C GLY A 259 -23.00 -8.82 -21.13
N LEU A 260 -23.29 -9.94 -21.82
CA LEU A 260 -23.09 -11.29 -21.29
C LEU A 260 -21.71 -11.55 -20.64
N MET A 261 -20.61 -11.13 -21.27
CA MET A 261 -19.27 -11.34 -20.70
C MET A 261 -19.03 -10.57 -19.40
N CYS A 262 -19.62 -9.38 -19.25
CA CYS A 262 -19.57 -8.64 -17.98
C CYS A 262 -20.33 -9.42 -16.91
N ASP A 263 -21.54 -9.86 -17.24
CA ASP A 263 -22.43 -10.52 -16.28
C ASP A 263 -21.90 -11.85 -15.74
N LEU A 264 -21.25 -12.65 -16.59
CA LEU A 264 -20.60 -13.89 -16.15
C LEU A 264 -19.53 -13.68 -15.07
N LEU A 265 -18.92 -12.49 -15.06
CA LEU A 265 -17.85 -12.14 -14.12
C LEU A 265 -18.37 -11.29 -12.94
N TRP A 266 -19.53 -10.63 -13.04
CA TRP A 266 -19.96 -9.63 -12.05
C TRP A 266 -21.34 -9.86 -11.44
N ALA A 267 -22.16 -10.77 -11.98
CA ALA A 267 -23.50 -11.00 -11.46
C ALA A 267 -23.47 -11.73 -10.11
N ASP A 268 -24.39 -11.34 -9.23
CA ASP A 268 -24.54 -11.90 -7.89
C ASP A 268 -25.95 -12.48 -7.69
N PRO A 269 -26.13 -13.49 -6.83
CA PRO A 269 -27.47 -13.85 -6.36
C PRO A 269 -28.07 -12.69 -5.53
N LEU A 270 -29.39 -12.53 -5.56
CA LEU A 270 -30.07 -11.60 -4.65
C LEU A 270 -29.72 -11.86 -3.18
N GLU A 271 -29.67 -10.81 -2.34
CA GLU A 271 -29.42 -10.97 -0.90
C GLU A 271 -30.42 -11.94 -0.24
N GLU A 272 -31.69 -11.81 -0.63
CA GLU A 272 -32.83 -12.64 -0.22
C GLU A 272 -33.09 -13.83 -1.17
N PHE A 273 -32.06 -14.30 -1.89
CA PHE A 273 -32.19 -15.40 -2.87
C PHE A 273 -32.92 -16.62 -2.29
N GLY A 274 -33.99 -17.03 -2.97
CA GLY A 274 -34.89 -18.10 -2.56
C GLY A 274 -36.00 -17.68 -1.59
N GLN A 275 -36.04 -16.43 -1.15
CA GLN A 275 -37.08 -15.85 -0.29
C GLN A 275 -37.64 -14.55 -0.88
N GLU A 276 -37.44 -14.34 -2.19
CA GLU A 276 -37.83 -13.13 -2.91
C GLU A 276 -39.34 -12.91 -2.86
N LYS A 277 -39.75 -11.64 -2.78
CA LYS A 277 -41.17 -11.24 -2.84
C LYS A 277 -41.69 -11.13 -4.27
N ASN A 278 -40.83 -10.73 -5.20
CA ASN A 278 -41.14 -10.62 -6.62
C ASN A 278 -40.61 -11.84 -7.38
N THR A 279 -41.06 -12.00 -8.62
CA THR A 279 -40.64 -13.09 -9.52
C THR A 279 -39.74 -12.59 -10.65
N GLU A 280 -39.19 -11.39 -10.49
CA GLU A 280 -38.24 -10.83 -11.46
C GLU A 280 -36.99 -11.70 -11.51
N PHE A 281 -36.50 -11.95 -12.72
CA PHE A 281 -35.34 -12.82 -12.90
C PHE A 281 -34.04 -12.06 -12.61
N PHE A 282 -33.98 -10.80 -13.01
CA PHE A 282 -32.78 -9.98 -12.93
C PHE A 282 -33.14 -8.56 -12.48
N VAL A 283 -32.34 -8.02 -11.56
CA VAL A 283 -32.43 -6.65 -11.05
C VAL A 283 -31.04 -6.02 -11.14
N HIS A 284 -30.92 -4.73 -11.39
CA HIS A 284 -29.60 -4.07 -11.47
C HIS A 284 -28.79 -4.27 -10.17
N ASN A 285 -27.52 -4.67 -10.31
CA ASN A 285 -26.64 -4.89 -9.16
C ASN A 285 -26.03 -3.56 -8.67
N HIS A 286 -26.70 -2.94 -7.71
CA HIS A 286 -26.24 -1.68 -7.10
C HIS A 286 -25.08 -1.87 -6.11
N VAL A 287 -24.77 -3.11 -5.69
CA VAL A 287 -23.59 -3.41 -4.89
C VAL A 287 -22.36 -3.31 -5.77
N ARG A 288 -22.37 -3.91 -6.97
CA ARG A 288 -21.25 -3.87 -7.93
C ARG A 288 -21.21 -2.60 -8.78
N GLY A 289 -22.36 -1.93 -8.98
CA GLY A 289 -22.47 -0.76 -9.86
C GLY A 289 -22.48 -1.09 -11.36
N CYS A 290 -22.48 -2.38 -11.71
CA CYS A 290 -22.65 -2.93 -13.05
C CYS A 290 -23.35 -4.28 -12.95
N SER A 291 -23.75 -4.87 -14.08
CA SER A 291 -24.41 -6.18 -14.13
C SER A 291 -25.69 -6.28 -13.29
N TYR A 292 -26.07 -7.50 -12.87
CA TYR A 292 -27.36 -7.85 -12.32
C TYR A 292 -27.25 -8.73 -11.07
N PHE A 293 -28.20 -8.52 -10.16
CA PHE A 293 -28.62 -9.56 -9.25
C PHE A 293 -29.52 -10.55 -9.98
N PHE A 294 -29.29 -11.85 -9.84
CA PHE A 294 -30.17 -12.89 -10.37
C PHE A 294 -30.95 -13.59 -9.24
N SER A 295 -32.21 -13.94 -9.50
CA SER A 295 -33.08 -14.56 -8.51
C SER A 295 -33.05 -16.10 -8.55
N TYR A 296 -33.60 -16.73 -7.52
CA TYR A 296 -33.83 -18.17 -7.47
C TYR A 296 -34.67 -18.67 -8.65
N HIS A 297 -35.64 -17.86 -9.09
CA HIS A 297 -36.46 -18.17 -10.25
C HIS A 297 -35.64 -18.18 -11.55
N ALA A 298 -34.74 -17.22 -11.74
CA ALA A 298 -33.82 -17.20 -12.89
C ALA A 298 -32.90 -18.43 -12.88
N ALA A 299 -32.32 -18.77 -11.73
CA ALA A 299 -31.47 -19.94 -11.57
C ALA A 299 -32.21 -21.24 -11.90
N CYS A 300 -33.41 -21.46 -11.35
CA CYS A 300 -34.21 -22.66 -11.66
C CYS A 300 -34.58 -22.75 -13.14
N ALA A 301 -35.00 -21.65 -13.76
CA ALA A 301 -35.36 -21.64 -15.18
C ALA A 301 -34.16 -21.98 -16.08
N PHE A 302 -32.98 -21.43 -15.77
CA PHE A 302 -31.75 -21.74 -16.50
C PHE A 302 -31.33 -23.21 -16.34
N LEU A 303 -31.36 -23.73 -15.11
CA LEU A 303 -30.99 -25.11 -14.79
C LEU A 303 -31.90 -26.12 -15.50
N GLU A 304 -33.22 -25.91 -15.47
CA GLU A 304 -34.18 -26.77 -16.14
C GLU A 304 -33.99 -26.75 -17.66
N LYS A 305 -33.85 -25.55 -18.25
CA LYS A 305 -33.65 -25.38 -19.70
C LYS A 305 -32.38 -26.06 -20.22
N ASN A 306 -31.31 -26.07 -19.41
CA ASN A 306 -30.01 -26.62 -19.80
C ASN A 306 -29.74 -28.02 -19.24
N ASN A 307 -30.73 -28.64 -18.58
CA ASN A 307 -30.60 -29.95 -17.94
C ASN A 307 -29.39 -30.04 -16.99
N LEU A 308 -29.22 -29.02 -16.15
CA LEU A 308 -28.16 -28.92 -15.14
C LEU A 308 -28.73 -29.08 -13.73
N LEU A 309 -27.88 -29.51 -12.81
CA LEU A 309 -28.21 -29.75 -11.42
C LEU A 309 -28.06 -28.50 -10.54
N SER A 310 -26.98 -27.73 -10.74
CA SER A 310 -26.65 -26.56 -9.93
C SER A 310 -25.66 -25.62 -10.64
N ILE A 311 -25.57 -24.39 -10.15
CA ILE A 311 -24.55 -23.41 -10.54
C ILE A 311 -23.52 -23.32 -9.40
N ILE A 312 -22.24 -23.48 -9.71
CA ILE A 312 -21.13 -23.27 -8.78
C ILE A 312 -20.44 -21.98 -9.17
N ARG A 313 -20.25 -21.09 -8.19
CA ARG A 313 -19.65 -19.78 -8.41
C ARG A 313 -18.78 -19.31 -7.25
N ALA A 314 -18.08 -18.18 -7.40
CA ALA A 314 -17.15 -17.63 -6.41
C ALA A 314 -17.50 -16.18 -6.02
N HIS A 315 -16.61 -15.19 -6.22
CA HIS A 315 -16.86 -13.73 -6.28
C HIS A 315 -17.40 -13.00 -5.03
N GLU A 316 -18.06 -13.69 -4.09
CA GLU A 316 -18.54 -13.09 -2.84
C GLU A 316 -17.93 -13.79 -1.64
N ALA A 317 -17.20 -13.04 -0.81
CA ALA A 317 -16.65 -13.52 0.46
C ALA A 317 -17.74 -14.14 1.35
N GLN A 318 -17.41 -15.30 1.95
CA GLN A 318 -18.28 -16.03 2.86
C GLN A 318 -17.54 -16.33 4.16
N ASP A 319 -18.18 -16.10 5.31
CA ASP A 319 -17.58 -16.37 6.63
C ASP A 319 -17.14 -17.84 6.79
N ALA A 320 -17.96 -18.78 6.29
CA ALA A 320 -17.63 -20.20 6.28
C ALA A 320 -16.75 -20.63 5.09
N GLY A 321 -16.37 -19.73 4.18
CA GLY A 321 -15.71 -20.04 2.92
C GLY A 321 -16.62 -20.67 1.86
N TYR A 322 -17.91 -20.85 2.14
CA TYR A 322 -18.90 -21.31 1.18
C TYR A 322 -20.32 -20.90 1.59
N ARG A 323 -21.25 -20.94 0.63
CA ARG A 323 -22.69 -20.80 0.87
C ARG A 323 -23.49 -21.71 -0.05
N MET A 324 -24.38 -22.49 0.56
CA MET A 324 -25.35 -23.33 -0.16
C MET A 324 -26.69 -22.60 -0.21
N TYR A 325 -27.17 -22.30 -1.42
CA TYR A 325 -28.44 -21.57 -1.58
C TYR A 325 -29.64 -22.54 -1.61
N ARG A 326 -30.85 -21.96 -1.74
CA ARG A 326 -32.11 -22.70 -1.75
C ARG A 326 -32.06 -23.89 -2.72
N LYS A 327 -32.58 -25.03 -2.27
CA LYS A 327 -32.66 -26.26 -3.07
C LYS A 327 -33.71 -26.12 -4.17
N THR A 328 -33.43 -26.63 -5.36
CA THR A 328 -34.43 -26.75 -6.41
C THR A 328 -35.54 -27.71 -5.96
N LYS A 329 -36.78 -27.45 -6.39
CA LYS A 329 -37.91 -28.34 -6.07
C LYS A 329 -37.82 -29.69 -6.79
N ALA A 330 -37.24 -29.70 -7.98
CA ALA A 330 -37.17 -30.89 -8.84
C ALA A 330 -36.14 -31.91 -8.34
N THR A 331 -34.94 -31.46 -7.95
CA THR A 331 -33.84 -32.37 -7.59
C THR A 331 -33.56 -32.43 -6.09
N GLY A 332 -34.08 -31.48 -5.30
CA GLY A 332 -33.73 -31.35 -3.88
C GLY A 332 -32.27 -30.95 -3.63
N PHE A 333 -31.54 -30.56 -4.68
CA PHE A 333 -30.14 -30.15 -4.65
C PHE A 333 -30.04 -28.61 -4.61
N PRO A 334 -29.05 -28.00 -3.92
CA PRO A 334 -28.83 -26.55 -3.95
C PRO A 334 -28.82 -26.00 -5.37
N SER A 335 -29.60 -24.96 -5.68
CA SER A 335 -29.64 -24.39 -7.03
C SER A 335 -28.36 -23.63 -7.38
N VAL A 336 -27.76 -22.98 -6.38
CA VAL A 336 -26.52 -22.20 -6.49
C VAL A 336 -25.64 -22.53 -5.29
N MET A 337 -24.33 -22.50 -5.51
CA MET A 337 -23.32 -22.71 -4.48
C MET A 337 -22.20 -21.68 -4.68
N THR A 338 -21.91 -20.89 -3.64
CA THR A 338 -20.75 -19.99 -3.62
C THR A 338 -19.60 -20.69 -2.91
N ILE A 339 -18.41 -20.70 -3.50
CA ILE A 339 -17.16 -21.17 -2.91
C ILE A 339 -16.15 -20.02 -2.86
N PHE A 340 -15.50 -19.83 -1.72
CA PHE A 340 -14.55 -18.74 -1.50
C PHE A 340 -13.28 -19.29 -0.84
N SER A 341 -12.13 -19.08 -1.46
CA SER A 341 -10.90 -19.79 -1.15
C SER A 341 -9.79 -18.93 -0.54
N ALA A 342 -10.09 -17.68 -0.17
CA ALA A 342 -9.20 -16.75 0.53
C ALA A 342 -9.59 -16.64 2.03
N PRO A 343 -8.90 -17.33 2.95
CA PRO A 343 -9.21 -17.27 4.39
C PRO A 343 -8.66 -15.97 5.00
N ASN A 344 -9.29 -15.48 6.08
CA ASN A 344 -8.96 -14.20 6.70
C ASN A 344 -8.74 -13.08 5.67
N TYR A 345 -9.67 -12.95 4.74
CA TYR A 345 -9.56 -12.06 3.60
C TYR A 345 -9.21 -10.64 4.06
N LEU A 346 -8.27 -10.00 3.35
CA LEU A 346 -7.68 -8.68 3.68
C LEU A 346 -7.06 -8.58 5.08
N ASP A 347 -6.69 -9.70 5.71
CA ASP A 347 -6.19 -9.78 7.09
C ASP A 347 -7.17 -9.34 8.19
N VAL A 348 -8.44 -9.10 7.81
CA VAL A 348 -9.43 -8.42 8.66
C VAL A 348 -10.75 -9.19 8.75
N TYR A 349 -11.20 -9.84 7.68
CA TYR A 349 -12.50 -10.52 7.66
C TYR A 349 -12.59 -11.70 8.61
N ASN A 350 -11.46 -12.33 8.96
CA ASN A 350 -11.37 -13.50 9.84
C ASN A 350 -12.27 -14.69 9.41
N ASN A 351 -12.66 -14.74 8.14
CA ASN A 351 -13.44 -15.83 7.56
C ASN A 351 -12.58 -17.08 7.38
N LYS A 352 -13.25 -18.23 7.27
CA LYS A 352 -12.65 -19.45 6.72
C LYS A 352 -12.64 -19.39 5.19
N ALA A 353 -11.77 -20.17 4.59
CA ALA A 353 -11.86 -20.54 3.18
C ALA A 353 -12.39 -21.96 3.03
N ALA A 354 -12.85 -22.31 1.84
CA ALA A 354 -13.18 -23.68 1.49
C ALA A 354 -12.83 -24.03 0.04
N VAL A 355 -12.70 -25.33 -0.21
CA VAL A 355 -12.74 -25.94 -1.54
C VAL A 355 -13.83 -27.00 -1.61
N LEU A 356 -14.40 -27.20 -2.80
CA LEU A 356 -15.41 -28.21 -3.06
C LEU A 356 -14.74 -29.41 -3.74
N LYS A 357 -14.71 -30.56 -3.07
CA LYS A 357 -14.25 -31.83 -3.62
C LYS A 357 -15.44 -32.65 -4.07
N TYR A 358 -15.53 -32.90 -5.37
CA TYR A 358 -16.57 -33.75 -5.94
C TYR A 358 -15.97 -35.07 -6.43
N GLU A 359 -16.35 -36.16 -5.78
CA GLU A 359 -15.83 -37.51 -6.05
C GLU A 359 -16.88 -38.56 -5.65
N ASN A 360 -17.01 -39.65 -6.40
CA ASN A 360 -17.96 -40.74 -6.12
C ASN A 360 -19.41 -40.27 -5.93
N ASN A 361 -19.84 -39.26 -6.73
CA ASN A 361 -21.13 -38.58 -6.61
C ASN A 361 -21.39 -37.88 -5.25
N VAL A 362 -20.35 -37.70 -4.44
CA VAL A 362 -20.41 -37.00 -3.16
C VAL A 362 -19.71 -35.65 -3.30
N MET A 363 -20.40 -34.61 -2.84
CA MET A 363 -19.84 -33.27 -2.73
C MET A 363 -19.38 -33.03 -1.29
N ASN A 364 -18.08 -32.86 -1.11
CA ASN A 364 -17.46 -32.63 0.19
C ASN A 364 -16.82 -31.25 0.22
N ILE A 365 -17.22 -30.42 1.18
CA ILE A 365 -16.65 -29.09 1.38
C ILE A 365 -15.53 -29.21 2.40
N ARG A 366 -14.32 -28.86 2.00
CA ARG A 366 -13.15 -28.85 2.88
C ARG A 366 -12.80 -27.41 3.23
N GLN A 367 -13.07 -27.03 4.47
CA GLN A 367 -12.72 -25.72 5.01
C GLN A 367 -11.28 -25.69 5.51
N PHE A 368 -10.64 -24.52 5.44
CA PHE A 368 -9.32 -24.26 6.01
C PHE A 368 -9.21 -22.81 6.50
N ASN A 369 -8.26 -22.57 7.41
CA ASN A 369 -7.99 -21.27 8.01
C ASN A 369 -6.76 -20.64 7.36
N ALA A 370 -6.54 -19.35 7.64
CA ALA A 370 -5.42 -18.59 7.12
C ALA A 370 -4.07 -19.06 7.65
N THR A 371 -3.06 -18.86 6.83
CA THR A 371 -1.65 -19.17 7.06
C THR A 371 -0.88 -17.86 7.23
N PRO A 372 0.07 -17.75 8.17
CA PRO A 372 0.91 -16.57 8.27
C PRO A 372 1.63 -16.28 6.95
N HIS A 373 1.72 -15.01 6.60
CA HIS A 373 2.49 -14.53 5.45
C HIS A 373 3.36 -13.33 5.85
N PRO A 374 4.42 -13.03 5.07
CA PRO A 374 5.23 -11.85 5.26
C PRO A 374 4.42 -10.56 5.17
N TYR A 375 4.86 -9.57 5.92
CA TYR A 375 4.24 -8.26 5.95
C TYR A 375 4.82 -7.36 4.85
N TRP A 376 3.93 -6.67 4.14
CA TRP A 376 4.27 -5.60 3.21
C TRP A 376 3.59 -4.32 3.64
N LEU A 377 4.32 -3.20 3.53
CA LEU A 377 3.70 -1.88 3.65
C LEU A 377 2.73 -1.65 2.49
N PRO A 378 1.68 -0.83 2.70
CA PRO A 378 0.73 -0.50 1.65
C PRO A 378 1.39 -0.06 0.35
N ASN A 379 0.90 -0.58 -0.78
CA ASN A 379 1.40 -0.28 -2.12
C ASN A 379 2.91 -0.57 -2.32
N PHE A 380 3.47 -1.53 -1.59
CA PHE A 380 4.88 -1.94 -1.68
C PHE A 380 5.87 -0.80 -1.39
N MET A 381 5.45 0.16 -0.55
CA MET A 381 6.28 1.29 -0.14
C MET A 381 7.52 0.81 0.63
N ASP A 382 8.69 1.35 0.32
CA ASP A 382 9.88 1.08 1.12
C ASP A 382 9.88 1.89 2.43
N VAL A 383 10.66 1.41 3.40
CA VAL A 383 10.69 1.99 4.75
C VAL A 383 11.23 3.42 4.77
N PHE A 384 12.01 3.86 3.79
CA PHE A 384 12.48 5.24 3.73
C PHE A 384 11.36 6.15 3.25
N THR A 385 10.70 5.84 2.13
CA THR A 385 9.54 6.61 1.67
C THR A 385 8.46 6.70 2.73
N TRP A 386 8.25 5.62 3.49
CA TRP A 386 7.25 5.60 4.57
C TRP A 386 7.65 6.46 5.77
N SER A 387 8.90 6.39 6.23
CA SER A 387 9.33 7.03 7.49
C SER A 387 9.86 8.45 7.34
N LEU A 388 10.46 8.80 6.19
CA LEU A 388 11.10 10.10 5.99
C LEU A 388 10.16 11.30 6.25
N PRO A 389 8.87 11.28 5.83
CA PRO A 389 7.94 12.36 6.14
C PRO A 389 7.76 12.56 7.66
N PHE A 390 7.69 11.45 8.42
CA PHE A 390 7.57 11.49 9.87
C PHE A 390 8.86 11.97 10.55
N VAL A 391 10.02 11.53 10.07
CA VAL A 391 11.32 12.02 10.57
C VAL A 391 11.42 13.53 10.37
N GLY A 392 11.07 14.02 9.18
CA GLY A 392 11.02 15.46 8.88
C GLY A 392 10.11 16.22 9.84
N GLU A 393 8.88 15.75 10.06
CA GLU A 393 7.93 16.33 11.01
C GLU A 393 8.50 16.40 12.43
N LYS A 394 9.03 15.29 12.95
CA LYS A 394 9.51 15.25 14.35
C LYS A 394 10.77 16.06 14.59
N ILE A 395 11.69 16.11 13.62
CA ILE A 395 12.85 17.00 13.70
C ILE A 395 12.40 18.46 13.67
N THR A 396 11.39 18.79 12.85
CA THR A 396 10.80 20.14 12.81
C THR A 396 10.17 20.53 14.14
N ASP A 397 9.33 19.67 14.70
CA ASP A 397 8.68 19.87 16.01
C ASP A 397 9.73 20.11 17.10
N MET A 398 10.80 19.29 17.11
CA MET A 398 11.89 19.41 18.07
C MET A 398 12.61 20.76 17.92
N LEU A 399 12.96 21.16 16.69
CA LEU A 399 13.63 22.43 16.42
C LEU A 399 12.74 23.63 16.79
N LEU A 400 11.44 23.57 16.50
CA LEU A 400 10.46 24.58 16.89
C LEU A 400 10.34 24.69 18.41
N ALA A 401 10.26 23.56 19.12
CA ALA A 401 10.22 23.55 20.57
C ALA A 401 11.49 24.16 21.19
N ILE A 402 12.66 23.89 20.60
CA ILE A 402 13.92 24.52 21.00
C ILE A 402 13.88 26.03 20.75
N LEU A 403 13.39 26.48 19.60
CA LEU A 403 13.32 27.92 19.26
C LEU A 403 12.32 28.69 20.13
N ASN A 404 11.20 28.06 20.50
CA ASN A 404 10.21 28.65 21.40
C ASN A 404 10.71 28.80 22.85
N THR A 405 11.92 28.34 23.18
CA THR A 405 12.55 28.66 24.46
C THR A 405 13.12 30.08 24.53
N CYS A 406 13.23 30.78 23.40
CA CYS A 406 13.56 32.22 23.36
C CYS A 406 12.28 33.05 23.42
N SER A 407 12.19 33.99 24.38
CA SER A 407 10.99 34.84 24.52
C SER A 407 10.94 35.94 23.45
N LYS A 408 9.75 36.44 23.15
CA LYS A 408 9.58 37.60 22.24
C LYS A 408 10.37 38.83 22.72
N GLU A 409 10.61 38.97 24.02
CA GLU A 409 11.44 40.05 24.56
C GLU A 409 12.93 39.90 24.19
N GLU A 410 13.49 38.68 24.16
CA GLU A 410 14.89 38.45 23.75
C GLU A 410 15.11 38.70 22.25
N LEU A 411 14.06 38.54 21.43
CA LEU A 411 14.07 38.86 20.00
C LEU A 411 13.86 40.37 19.74
N ALA A 412 13.08 41.05 20.57
CA ALA A 412 12.76 42.48 20.43
C ALA A 412 13.85 43.41 21.00
N GLU A 413 14.62 42.98 22.00
CA GLU A 413 15.76 43.77 22.51
C GLU A 413 16.84 44.01 21.42
N ASP A 414 16.93 43.14 20.41
CA ASP A 414 17.95 43.21 19.35
C ASP A 414 17.53 44.01 18.09
N GLU A 415 16.24 44.28 17.84
CA GLU A 415 15.84 45.19 16.72
C GLU A 415 16.39 46.61 16.93
N SER A 416 16.59 47.02 18.19
CA SER A 416 17.18 48.31 18.54
C SER A 416 18.68 48.44 18.21
N LEU A 417 19.36 47.33 17.93
CA LEU A 417 20.78 47.27 17.60
C LEU A 417 21.07 47.28 16.08
N PHE A 418 20.03 47.23 15.22
CA PHE A 418 20.18 47.19 13.76
C PHE A 418 20.16 48.56 13.04
N HIS A 419 20.08 49.68 13.75
CA HIS A 419 20.29 50.99 13.13
C HIS A 419 21.78 51.38 13.12
N ILE A 420 22.56 50.78 12.21
CA ILE A 420 23.81 51.36 11.71
C ILE A 420 23.84 51.25 10.17
N ASP A 421 23.52 52.40 9.59
CA ASP A 421 23.81 53.00 8.29
C ASP A 421 24.11 52.15 7.03
N ASN A 422 23.49 52.59 5.94
CA ASN A 422 23.62 52.07 4.58
C ASN A 422 25.06 52.19 4.06
N GLY A 423 25.71 51.06 3.77
CA GLY A 423 27.00 51.06 3.07
C GLY A 423 27.45 49.68 2.65
N THR A 424 27.13 49.32 1.41
CA THR A 424 27.80 48.33 0.52
C THR A 424 28.84 47.39 1.14
N MET A 425 28.56 46.07 1.12
CA MET A 425 29.60 45.04 1.14
C MET A 425 29.47 44.15 -0.09
N GLU A 426 30.43 44.29 -1.00
CA GLU A 426 30.80 43.27 -1.99
C GLU A 426 31.27 42.00 -1.27
N ILE A 427 30.85 40.85 -1.77
CA ILE A 427 31.35 39.54 -1.37
C ILE A 427 32.46 39.19 -2.36
N ASP A 428 33.69 39.04 -1.87
CA ASP A 428 34.74 38.38 -2.66
C ASP A 428 35.17 37.07 -2.00
N ALA A 429 35.13 36.03 -2.82
CA ALA A 429 35.25 34.63 -2.46
C ALA A 429 36.64 34.10 -2.80
N ALA A 430 37.42 33.68 -1.81
CA ALA A 430 38.47 32.64 -1.94
C ALA A 430 39.25 32.48 -0.63
N ALA A 431 39.04 31.37 0.08
CA ALA A 431 40.11 30.68 0.84
C ALA A 431 39.52 29.47 1.60
N LEU A 432 39.28 28.37 0.89
CA LEU A 432 39.22 27.02 1.46
C LEU A 432 39.75 26.05 0.41
N SER A 433 41.06 26.07 0.21
CA SER A 433 41.77 24.91 -0.35
C SER A 433 43.23 24.93 0.07
N SER A 434 43.73 23.72 0.33
CA SER A 434 45.11 23.28 0.49
C SER A 434 45.82 23.53 1.83
N SER A 435 45.87 22.42 2.55
CA SER A 435 46.82 22.03 3.58
C SER A 435 48.25 21.86 3.06
N SER A 436 49.20 21.95 4.01
CA SER A 436 50.53 21.34 4.06
C SER A 436 51.60 21.80 3.05
N SER A 437 52.69 22.40 3.55
CA SER A 437 54.03 21.76 3.70
C SER A 437 55.15 22.80 3.91
N GLN A 438 55.99 22.53 4.92
CA GLN A 438 57.44 22.72 5.01
C GLN A 438 58.15 24.07 4.72
N ASP A 439 58.85 24.51 5.77
CA ASP A 439 60.24 24.99 5.86
C ASP A 439 60.75 26.27 5.14
N SER A 440 61.38 27.08 6.00
CA SER A 440 62.68 27.77 5.82
C SER A 440 62.74 29.28 5.53
N VAL A 441 63.35 29.99 6.51
CA VAL A 441 64.48 30.93 6.38
C VAL A 441 64.23 32.40 5.94
N GLN A 442 64.41 33.28 6.94
CA GLN A 442 65.15 34.56 7.00
C GLN A 442 64.73 35.85 6.25
N SER A 443 65.00 36.94 7.00
CA SER A 443 65.34 38.33 6.61
C SER A 443 64.15 39.24 6.23
N ALA A 444 64.13 40.55 6.45
CA ALA A 444 64.83 41.57 7.25
C ALA A 444 64.43 42.92 6.61
N GLY A 445 64.35 44.01 7.39
CA GLY A 445 64.28 45.40 6.88
C GLY A 445 62.85 45.94 6.78
N ALA A 446 62.33 46.80 7.66
CA ALA A 446 62.77 48.13 8.15
C ALA A 446 62.28 49.31 7.29
N HIS A 447 61.84 50.35 8.00
CA HIS A 447 61.46 51.74 7.61
C HIS A 447 59.99 51.94 7.23
N GLY A 448 59.25 52.91 7.79
CA GLY A 448 59.62 54.01 8.68
C GLY A 448 58.38 54.70 9.29
N GLN A 449 58.59 55.22 10.50
CA GLN A 449 57.77 56.13 11.33
C GLN A 449 57.54 57.52 10.66
N PRO A 450 56.91 58.53 11.31
CA PRO A 450 55.97 58.57 12.46
C PRO A 450 54.76 59.52 12.20
N LEU A 451 53.80 59.64 13.13
CA LEU A 451 53.57 60.89 13.90
C LEU A 451 52.27 60.86 14.72
N ASN A 452 52.52 60.93 16.04
CA ASN A 452 51.73 61.37 17.18
C ASN A 452 50.40 62.10 16.97
N GLY A 453 49.43 61.69 17.81
CA GLY A 453 48.29 62.46 18.28
C GLY A 453 47.55 61.74 19.40
N LEU A 454 48.19 61.62 20.58
CA LEU A 454 47.56 61.32 21.89
C LEU A 454 46.49 62.42 22.17
N GLN A 455 45.33 62.22 22.80
CA GLN A 455 44.89 61.43 23.96
C GLN A 455 43.36 61.25 23.74
N ASP A 456 42.76 60.07 23.92
CA ASP A 456 42.18 59.73 25.21
C ASP A 456 42.09 58.21 25.38
N GLU A 457 42.45 57.82 26.59
CA GLU A 457 42.72 56.47 27.05
C GLU A 457 41.47 55.85 27.71
N ILE A 458 41.35 54.53 27.50
CA ILE A 458 40.82 53.54 28.46
C ILE A 458 39.28 53.50 28.66
N MET A 459 38.60 52.78 27.77
CA MET A 459 37.58 51.79 28.20
C MET A 459 38.26 50.41 28.17
N THR A 460 38.10 49.63 29.23
CA THR A 460 38.84 48.39 29.51
C THR A 460 38.65 47.31 28.43
N ASP A 461 39.77 46.67 28.05
CA ASP A 461 39.90 45.63 27.03
C ASP A 461 39.02 44.37 27.29
N ALA A 462 38.74 44.08 28.57
CA ALA A 462 37.84 43.00 28.99
C ALA A 462 36.37 43.22 28.52
N SER A 463 35.89 44.47 28.55
CA SER A 463 34.52 44.80 28.11
C SER A 463 34.35 44.72 26.59
N ARG A 464 35.45 44.91 25.85
CA ARG A 464 35.51 44.83 24.39
C ARG A 464 35.58 43.38 23.92
N SER A 465 36.35 42.54 24.62
CA SER A 465 36.42 41.08 24.39
C SER A 465 35.10 40.36 24.70
N GLU A 466 34.41 40.72 25.78
CA GLU A 466 33.05 40.19 26.08
C GLU A 466 32.01 40.64 25.04
N ARG A 467 32.07 41.89 24.58
CA ARG A 467 31.19 42.39 23.51
C ARG A 467 31.46 41.70 22.18
N GLU A 468 32.72 41.47 21.80
CA GLU A 468 33.10 40.76 20.57
C GLU A 468 32.69 39.27 20.62
N SER A 469 32.85 38.63 21.78
CA SER A 469 32.38 37.25 22.05
C SER A 469 30.87 37.13 21.95
N ASN A 470 30.12 38.08 22.55
CA ASN A 470 28.67 38.13 22.41
C ASN A 470 28.24 38.44 20.97
N LYS A 471 28.93 39.33 20.26
CA LYS A 471 28.66 39.63 18.84
C LYS A 471 28.86 38.38 17.96
N ASN A 472 29.90 37.59 18.22
CA ASN A 472 30.14 36.33 17.52
C ASN A 472 29.12 35.24 17.88
N ARG A 473 28.67 35.17 19.15
CA ARG A 473 27.57 34.29 19.55
C ARG A 473 26.25 34.66 18.89
N ILE A 474 25.94 35.96 18.79
CA ILE A 474 24.74 36.48 18.14
C ILE A 474 24.81 36.23 16.62
N ARG A 475 25.97 36.46 15.99
CA ARG A 475 26.19 36.17 14.56
C ARG A 475 26.07 34.67 14.25
N GLN A 476 26.56 33.79 15.12
CA GLN A 476 26.35 32.35 15.02
C GLN A 476 24.88 31.96 15.21
N LYS A 477 24.15 32.61 16.13
CA LYS A 477 22.71 32.43 16.30
C LYS A 477 21.91 32.89 15.07
N ILE A 478 22.26 34.03 14.47
CA ILE A 478 21.63 34.55 13.24
C ILE A 478 21.93 33.66 12.03
N LEU A 479 23.17 33.18 11.89
CA LEU A 479 23.54 32.21 10.85
C LEU A 479 22.84 30.86 11.06
N ALA A 480 22.61 30.44 12.30
CA ALA A 480 21.80 29.27 12.63
C ALA A 480 20.33 29.51 12.26
N ILE A 481 19.75 30.66 12.59
CA ILE A 481 18.38 31.05 12.21
C ILE A 481 18.22 31.14 10.68
N GLY A 482 19.19 31.68 9.95
CA GLY A 482 19.17 31.75 8.48
C GLY A 482 19.37 30.40 7.78
N ARG A 483 20.08 29.44 8.42
CA ARG A 483 20.12 28.04 7.97
C ARG A 483 18.80 27.33 8.30
N ILE A 484 18.21 27.61 9.46
CA ILE A 484 16.94 27.04 9.92
C ILE A 484 15.76 27.59 9.11
N SER A 485 15.79 28.84 8.64
CA SER A 485 14.77 29.43 7.77
C SER A 485 14.74 28.78 6.37
N ARG A 486 15.91 28.43 5.83
CA ARG A 486 16.00 27.60 4.60
C ARG A 486 15.52 26.18 4.84
N VAL A 487 15.82 25.60 6.01
CA VAL A 487 15.25 24.33 6.45
C VAL A 487 13.73 24.48 6.57
N PHE A 488 13.18 25.58 7.09
CA PHE A 488 11.74 25.85 7.19
C PHE A 488 11.03 25.89 5.84
N ALA A 489 11.66 26.44 4.80
CA ALA A 489 11.13 26.43 3.43
C ALA A 489 11.09 25.01 2.83
N VAL A 490 12.11 24.19 3.10
CA VAL A 490 12.14 22.77 2.70
C VAL A 490 11.14 21.95 3.52
N LEU A 491 11.03 22.19 4.81
CA LEU A 491 10.13 21.50 5.74
C LEU A 491 8.66 21.84 5.50
N ARG A 492 8.34 23.03 5.00
CA ARG A 492 6.98 23.39 4.59
C ARG A 492 6.56 22.60 3.36
N ASN A 493 7.43 22.51 2.34
CA ASN A 493 7.21 21.65 1.19
C ASN A 493 7.07 20.18 1.62
N GLU A 494 7.87 19.69 2.58
CA GLU A 494 7.72 18.33 3.09
C GLU A 494 6.45 18.14 3.92
N SER A 495 5.98 19.13 4.68
CA SER A 495 4.69 19.07 5.40
C SER A 495 3.49 19.00 4.44
N GLU A 496 3.61 19.63 3.27
CA GLU A 496 2.65 19.52 2.18
C GLU A 496 2.73 18.11 1.55
N SER A 497 3.92 17.54 1.35
CA SER A 497 4.10 16.14 0.94
C SER A 497 3.57 15.14 1.99
N VAL A 498 3.65 15.45 3.29
CA VAL A 498 3.04 14.66 4.37
C VAL A 498 1.51 14.72 4.28
N SER A 499 0.94 15.86 3.87
CA SER A 499 -0.50 16.00 3.60
C SER A 499 -0.91 15.20 2.36
N GLU A 500 -0.12 15.22 1.29
CA GLU A 500 -0.33 14.39 0.10
C GLU A 500 -0.25 12.89 0.44
N LEU A 501 0.66 12.50 1.33
CA LEU A 501 0.78 11.12 1.79
C LEU A 501 -0.43 10.69 2.64
N LYS A 502 -1.00 11.59 3.45
CA LYS A 502 -2.26 11.36 4.18
C LYS A 502 -3.45 11.17 3.23
N ASP A 503 -3.49 11.92 2.14
CA ASP A 503 -4.51 11.81 1.10
C ASP A 503 -4.37 10.52 0.28
N LEU A 504 -3.13 10.12 -0.07
CA LEU A 504 -2.81 8.83 -0.71
C LEU A 504 -3.13 7.63 0.20
N MET A 505 -3.02 7.80 1.51
CA MET A 505 -3.38 6.80 2.52
C MET A 505 -4.88 6.82 2.89
N GLY A 506 -5.67 7.78 2.38
CA GLY A 506 -7.11 7.87 2.62
C GLY A 506 -7.51 8.20 4.06
N THR A 507 -6.63 8.82 4.86
CA THR A 507 -6.90 9.11 6.29
C THR A 507 -6.65 10.58 6.66
N SER A 508 -7.64 11.24 7.27
CA SER A 508 -7.59 12.66 7.68
C SER A 508 -6.74 12.96 8.93
N LYS A 509 -6.18 11.93 9.56
CA LYS A 509 -5.17 12.02 10.63
C LYS A 509 -4.10 10.99 10.35
N LEU A 510 -2.82 11.37 10.39
CA LEU A 510 -1.77 10.39 10.62
C LEU A 510 -2.05 9.77 11.99
N PRO A 511 -2.29 8.46 12.09
CA PRO A 511 -2.63 7.87 13.36
C PRO A 511 -1.41 7.99 14.27
N TYR A 512 -1.52 8.87 15.27
CA TYR A 512 -0.63 8.83 16.42
C TYR A 512 -0.84 7.46 17.06
N GLY A 513 0.05 6.52 16.76
CA GLY A 513 -0.09 5.12 17.16
C GLY A 513 0.01 4.06 16.06
N SER A 514 0.16 4.39 14.77
CA SER A 514 0.46 3.33 13.77
C SER A 514 1.80 2.64 14.02
N LEU A 515 2.77 3.30 14.67
CA LEU A 515 4.00 2.69 15.17
C LEU A 515 3.83 1.95 16.51
N ALA A 516 2.87 2.35 17.35
CA ALA A 516 2.70 1.79 18.70
C ALA A 516 1.65 0.66 18.80
N LEU A 517 0.70 0.60 17.87
CA LEU A 517 -0.37 -0.40 17.83
C LEU A 517 -0.33 -1.25 16.55
N GLY A 518 0.38 -0.84 15.49
CA GLY A 518 0.50 -1.62 14.25
C GLY A 518 -0.83 -2.20 13.75
N ALA A 519 -0.80 -3.44 13.25
CA ALA A 519 -1.98 -4.20 12.86
C ALA A 519 -3.01 -4.41 14.00
N GLU A 520 -2.63 -4.25 15.27
CA GLU A 520 -3.56 -4.35 16.41
C GLU A 520 -4.53 -3.18 16.51
N GLY A 521 -4.17 -2.00 15.98
CA GLY A 521 -5.06 -0.83 15.94
C GLY A 521 -6.28 -1.04 15.04
N LEU A 522 -6.07 -1.66 13.87
CA LEU A 522 -7.13 -2.06 12.94
C LEU A 522 -7.95 -3.24 13.48
N LYS A 523 -7.30 -4.24 14.10
CA LYS A 523 -7.98 -5.36 14.76
C LYS A 523 -8.87 -4.94 15.94
N LYS A 524 -8.64 -3.77 16.53
CA LYS A 524 -9.49 -3.19 17.58
C LYS A 524 -10.72 -2.44 17.04
N ALA A 525 -10.77 -2.11 15.75
CA ALA A 525 -11.88 -1.36 15.15
C ALA A 525 -12.87 -2.26 14.40
N ILE A 526 -12.42 -3.42 13.89
CA ILE A 526 -13.25 -4.36 13.13
C ILE A 526 -13.33 -5.66 13.93
N HIS A 527 -14.53 -5.97 14.44
CA HIS A 527 -14.75 -7.09 15.36
C HIS A 527 -15.49 -8.29 14.73
N SER A 528 -16.06 -8.12 13.53
CA SER A 528 -16.87 -9.15 12.87
C SER A 528 -16.67 -9.18 11.35
N PHE A 529 -17.04 -10.30 10.75
CA PHE A 529 -17.07 -10.49 9.29
C PHE A 529 -17.96 -9.42 8.62
N GLU A 530 -19.12 -9.13 9.21
CA GLU A 530 -20.05 -8.13 8.68
C GLU A 530 -19.50 -6.70 8.72
N ASP A 531 -18.71 -6.36 9.76
CA ASP A 531 -18.06 -5.05 9.85
C ASP A 531 -16.97 -4.92 8.78
N ALA A 532 -16.16 -5.96 8.58
CA ALA A 532 -15.15 -6.00 7.52
C ALA A 532 -15.81 -5.85 6.14
N LYS A 533 -16.85 -6.64 5.86
CA LYS A 533 -17.62 -6.57 4.61
C LYS A 533 -18.21 -5.19 4.35
N ARG A 534 -18.72 -4.52 5.38
CA ARG A 534 -19.25 -3.15 5.25
C ARG A 534 -18.16 -2.14 4.95
N SER A 535 -17.01 -2.24 5.60
CA SER A 535 -15.87 -1.35 5.36
C SER A 535 -15.27 -1.48 3.97
N ASP A 536 -15.47 -2.63 3.34
CA ASP A 536 -14.89 -2.98 2.05
C ASP A 536 -15.84 -2.83 0.85
N LEU A 537 -17.10 -2.45 1.11
CA LEU A 537 -18.18 -2.41 0.11
C LEU A 537 -17.83 -1.54 -1.12
N GLU A 538 -17.05 -0.48 -0.96
CA GLU A 538 -16.62 0.37 -2.08
C GLU A 538 -15.61 -0.33 -2.99
N ASN A 539 -14.75 -1.20 -2.44
CA ASN A 539 -13.77 -1.95 -3.22
C ASN A 539 -14.41 -3.16 -3.93
N GLU A 540 -15.61 -3.56 -3.53
CA GLU A 540 -16.40 -4.60 -4.20
C GLU A 540 -17.13 -4.08 -5.46
N ARG A 541 -17.10 -2.75 -5.71
CA ARG A 541 -17.67 -2.10 -6.89
C ARG A 541 -16.74 -2.11 -8.08
N LEU A 542 -17.33 -2.08 -9.29
CA LEU A 542 -16.60 -1.74 -10.50
C LEU A 542 -16.02 -0.32 -10.32
N PRO A 543 -14.69 -0.14 -10.42
CA PRO A 543 -14.10 1.18 -10.29
C PRO A 543 -14.59 2.13 -11.37
N PRO A 544 -14.65 3.46 -11.11
CA PRO A 544 -14.99 4.42 -12.13
C PRO A 544 -13.94 4.44 -13.25
N THR A 545 -14.39 4.64 -14.49
CA THR A 545 -13.50 4.80 -15.65
C THR A 545 -12.62 6.05 -15.52
N LYS A 546 -11.51 6.11 -16.26
CA LYS A 546 -10.61 7.29 -16.25
C LYS A 546 -11.33 8.57 -16.66
N GLU A 547 -12.29 8.47 -17.59
CA GLU A 547 -13.11 9.60 -18.02
C GLU A 547 -14.05 10.10 -16.91
N GLU A 548 -14.69 9.17 -16.19
CA GLU A 548 -15.55 9.48 -15.04
C GLU A 548 -14.75 10.12 -13.90
N LYS A 549 -13.57 9.56 -13.56
CA LYS A 549 -12.66 10.16 -12.56
C LYS A 549 -12.27 11.58 -12.95
N THR A 550 -11.86 11.80 -14.21
CA THR A 550 -11.47 13.13 -14.70
C THR A 550 -12.65 14.12 -14.61
N LYS A 551 -13.86 13.66 -14.90
CA LYS A 551 -15.08 14.48 -14.81
C LYS A 551 -15.43 14.81 -13.36
N GLU A 552 -15.31 13.85 -12.45
CA GLU A 552 -15.50 14.05 -11.02
C GLU A 552 -14.48 15.02 -10.42
N GLU A 553 -13.20 14.89 -10.77
CA GLU A 553 -12.14 15.81 -10.36
C GLU A 553 -12.44 17.24 -10.86
N LYS A 554 -12.82 17.40 -12.12
CA LYS A 554 -13.27 18.69 -12.65
C LYS A 554 -14.47 19.26 -11.90
N ASN A 555 -15.45 18.42 -11.57
CA ASN A 555 -16.62 18.84 -10.80
C ASN A 555 -16.25 19.21 -9.36
N LYS A 556 -15.32 18.50 -8.71
CA LYS A 556 -14.81 18.82 -7.37
C LYS A 556 -14.07 20.16 -7.39
N ILE A 557 -13.19 20.37 -8.36
CA ILE A 557 -12.49 21.65 -8.56
C ILE A 557 -13.51 22.77 -8.80
N TRP A 558 -14.52 22.54 -9.64
CA TRP A 558 -15.56 23.53 -9.91
C TRP A 558 -16.38 23.87 -8.67
N ARG A 559 -16.76 22.88 -7.85
CA ARG A 559 -17.43 23.11 -6.56
C ARG A 559 -16.56 23.86 -5.57
N ALA A 560 -15.28 23.50 -5.46
CA ALA A 560 -14.34 24.21 -4.60
C ALA A 560 -14.14 25.68 -5.03
N ILE A 561 -14.12 25.94 -6.35
CA ILE A 561 -14.10 27.30 -6.90
C ILE A 561 -15.42 28.03 -6.57
N ASP A 562 -16.57 27.36 -6.73
CA ASP A 562 -17.88 27.94 -6.44
C ASP A 562 -18.02 28.28 -4.95
N GLU A 563 -17.64 27.38 -4.04
CA GLU A 563 -17.58 27.59 -2.59
C GLU A 563 -16.63 28.72 -2.22
N ALA A 564 -15.43 28.77 -2.80
CA ALA A 564 -14.49 29.86 -2.57
C ALA A 564 -15.02 31.22 -3.08
N SER A 565 -15.77 31.21 -4.19
CA SER A 565 -16.39 32.42 -4.74
C SER A 565 -17.62 32.90 -3.96
N HIS A 566 -18.24 32.02 -3.17
CA HIS A 566 -19.39 32.30 -2.32
C HIS A 566 -19.03 32.48 -0.84
N THR A 567 -17.74 32.59 -0.50
CA THR A 567 -17.30 32.98 0.86
C THR A 567 -17.99 34.30 1.23
N PRO A 568 -18.86 34.33 2.25
CA PRO A 568 -19.63 35.51 2.59
C PRO A 568 -18.69 36.69 2.88
N GLN A 569 -19.01 37.88 2.36
CA GLN A 569 -18.25 39.11 2.62
C GLN A 569 -18.01 39.33 4.13
N SER A 570 -18.94 38.87 4.98
CA SER A 570 -18.81 38.92 6.44
C SER A 570 -17.64 38.10 7.01
N GLU A 571 -17.28 36.97 6.41
CA GLU A 571 -16.13 36.15 6.85
C GLU A 571 -14.79 36.77 6.41
N LEU A 572 -14.76 37.37 5.22
CA LEU A 572 -13.62 38.17 4.75
C LEU A 572 -13.43 39.43 5.61
N ASP A 573 -14.53 40.08 5.98
CA ASP A 573 -14.53 41.26 6.85
C ASP A 573 -14.12 40.89 8.31
N GLU A 574 -14.48 39.69 8.80
CA GLU A 574 -14.00 39.16 10.10
C GLU A 574 -12.51 38.82 10.08
N LEU A 575 -12.00 38.23 9.00
CA LEU A 575 -10.58 37.96 8.80
C LEU A 575 -9.74 39.24 8.72
N ASP A 576 -10.24 40.26 8.04
CA ASP A 576 -9.60 41.58 7.98
C ASP A 576 -9.73 42.32 9.31
N ALA A 577 -10.83 42.15 10.06
CA ALA A 577 -10.97 42.67 11.42
C ALA A 577 -10.03 41.96 12.42
N MET A 578 -9.77 40.67 12.24
CA MET A 578 -8.79 39.91 13.04
C MET A 578 -7.35 40.31 12.74
N LYS A 579 -7.01 40.56 11.46
CA LYS A 579 -5.71 41.12 11.06
C LYS A 579 -5.49 42.54 11.60
N MET A 580 -6.52 43.38 11.57
CA MET A 580 -6.47 44.75 12.13
C MET A 580 -6.36 44.79 13.65
N LYS A 581 -6.86 43.75 14.36
CA LYS A 581 -6.78 43.63 15.82
C LYS A 581 -5.53 42.89 16.32
N GLY A 582 -4.63 42.44 15.43
CA GLY A 582 -3.37 41.78 15.80
C GLY A 582 -3.55 40.46 16.56
N ALA A 583 -4.60 39.69 16.24
CA ALA A 583 -4.88 38.40 16.87
C ALA A 583 -4.45 37.18 16.02
N LEU A 584 -3.63 37.40 14.99
CA LEU A 584 -2.96 36.36 14.18
C LEU A 584 -1.44 36.56 14.23
#